data_AF-A0A7V1RJV3-F1
#
_entry.id   AF-A0A7V1RJV3-F1
#
_cell.length_a   1.000
_cell.length_b   1.000
_cell.length_c   1.000
_cell.angle_alpha   90.00
_cell.angle_beta   90.00
_cell.angle_gamma   90.00
#
_symmetry.space_group_name_H-M   'P 1'
#
loop_
_entity.id
_entity.type
_entity.pdbx_description
1 polymer ?
#
loop_
_entity_poly.entity_id
_entity_poly.type
_entity_poly.pdbx_seq_one_letter_code
_entity_poly.pdbx_strand_id
1 'polypeptide(L)'
;MRRALALGLLALALLALALLPACAGADRPEGVVERWLASLNQGAAGRPERAAPDEVSEAVLPGWRSLDPGELDVIEVGRGRLLSADAAEVPFRVAHRDGAELVRTAVVRRRADGWRIERLAPARADLRVPSEGGPPIAAAGVPWWLGALAAAVAFGVGAEALMALVRRAA
;
A
#
# COMPACT_ATOMS: atom_id res chain seq x y z
N MET A 1 38.02 7.66 20.97
CA MET A 1 36.57 7.56 21.24
C MET A 1 35.69 8.40 20.31
N ARG A 2 35.84 9.74 20.23
CA ARG A 2 34.96 10.59 19.39
C ARG A 2 34.84 10.17 17.91
N ARG A 3 35.93 9.72 17.29
CA ARG A 3 35.93 9.25 15.88
C ARG A 3 35.15 7.95 15.66
N ALA A 4 35.20 7.01 16.60
CA ALA A 4 34.49 5.73 16.51
C ALA A 4 32.98 5.92 16.69
N LEU A 5 32.59 6.81 17.60
CA LEU A 5 31.19 7.19 17.84
C LEU A 5 30.60 7.94 16.63
N ALA A 6 31.37 8.83 16.01
CA ALA A 6 30.99 9.53 14.78
C ALA A 6 30.82 8.57 13.59
N LEU A 7 31.72 7.59 13.43
CA LEU A 7 31.62 6.56 12.38
C LEU A 7 30.40 5.65 12.57
N GLY A 8 30.10 5.24 13.81
CA GLY A 8 28.91 4.44 14.12
C GLY A 8 27.60 5.17 13.81
N LEU A 9 27.49 6.46 14.18
CA LEU A 9 26.33 7.29 13.84
C LEU A 9 26.20 7.53 12.33
N LEU A 10 27.31 7.74 11.63
CA LEU A 10 27.32 7.90 10.18
C LEU A 10 26.84 6.64 9.46
N ALA A 11 27.28 5.45 9.90
CA ALA A 11 26.85 4.18 9.35
C ALA A 11 25.33 3.96 9.54
N LEU A 12 24.80 4.33 10.72
CA LEU A 12 23.38 4.24 11.03
C LEU A 12 22.55 5.22 10.20
N ALA A 13 23.04 6.45 10.00
CA ALA A 13 22.40 7.44 9.15
C ALA A 13 22.38 7.03 7.67
N LEU A 14 23.47 6.45 7.17
CA LEU A 14 23.55 5.94 5.79
C LEU A 14 22.63 4.74 5.58
N LEU A 15 22.55 3.83 6.55
CA LEU A 15 21.62 2.69 6.52
C LEU A 15 20.16 3.17 6.51
N ALA A 16 19.82 4.15 7.36
CA ALA A 16 18.49 4.76 7.37
C ALA A 16 18.17 5.42 6.01
N LEU A 17 19.11 6.19 5.43
CA LEU A 17 18.93 6.82 4.13
C LEU A 17 18.71 5.80 3.00
N ALA A 18 19.44 4.68 3.03
CA ALA A 18 19.36 3.62 2.03
C ALA A 18 18.02 2.86 2.08
N LEU A 19 17.34 2.86 3.21
CA LEU A 19 16.04 2.20 3.41
C LEU A 19 14.84 3.11 3.06
N LEU A 20 15.02 4.42 2.99
CA LEU A 20 13.94 5.38 2.65
C LEU A 20 13.23 5.10 1.30
N PRO A 21 13.90 4.68 0.21
CA PRO A 21 13.23 4.40 -1.06
C PRO A 21 12.22 3.25 -0.98
N ALA A 22 12.38 2.32 -0.02
CA ALA A 22 11.44 1.22 0.18
C ALA A 22 10.09 1.70 0.77
N CYS A 23 10.09 2.84 1.47
CA CYS A 23 8.86 3.49 1.97
C CYS A 23 8.13 4.31 0.89
N ALA A 24 8.77 4.58 -0.26
CA ALA A 24 8.16 5.33 -1.36
C ALA A 24 7.09 4.53 -2.14
N GLY A 25 6.97 3.21 -1.89
CA GLY A 25 5.91 2.35 -2.45
C GLY A 25 4.49 2.63 -1.91
N ALA A 26 4.32 3.62 -1.03
CA ALA A 26 3.04 3.98 -0.43
C ALA A 26 2.11 4.76 -1.38
N ASP A 27 2.65 5.46 -2.40
CA ASP A 27 1.88 6.26 -3.35
C ASP A 27 1.66 5.54 -4.70
N ARG A 28 1.10 4.34 -4.61
CA ARG A 28 0.75 3.50 -5.77
C ARG A 28 -0.75 3.65 -6.13
N PRO A 29 -1.12 3.54 -7.42
CA PRO A 29 -2.52 3.61 -7.85
C PRO A 29 -3.40 2.54 -7.20
N GLU A 30 -2.88 1.35 -6.94
CA GLU A 30 -3.62 0.28 -6.26
C GLU A 30 -3.95 0.66 -4.80
N GLY A 31 -3.09 1.46 -4.18
CA GLY A 31 -3.22 1.87 -2.79
C GLY A 31 -4.39 2.84 -2.58
N VAL A 32 -4.72 3.69 -3.58
CA VAL A 32 -5.95 4.50 -3.47
C VAL A 32 -7.20 3.63 -3.57
N VAL A 33 -7.20 2.60 -4.43
CA VAL A 33 -8.35 1.70 -4.59
C VAL A 33 -8.58 0.87 -3.32
N GLU A 34 -7.50 0.32 -2.75
CA GLU A 34 -7.54 -0.42 -1.49
C GLU A 34 -8.09 0.44 -0.33
N ARG A 35 -7.55 1.66 -0.16
CA ARG A 35 -8.02 2.59 0.87
C ARG A 35 -9.45 3.04 0.65
N TRP A 36 -9.84 3.28 -0.60
CA TRP A 36 -11.21 3.64 -0.96
C TRP A 36 -12.19 2.53 -0.60
N LEU A 37 -11.94 1.28 -1.01
CA LEU A 37 -12.83 0.15 -0.69
C LEU A 37 -12.89 -0.10 0.83
N ALA A 38 -11.76 0.02 1.53
CA ALA A 38 -11.73 -0.07 2.99
C ALA A 38 -12.56 1.05 3.65
N SER A 39 -12.45 2.29 3.16
CA SER A 39 -13.26 3.41 3.65
C SER A 39 -14.75 3.25 3.31
N LEU A 40 -15.07 2.69 2.15
CA LEU A 40 -16.44 2.42 1.73
C LEU A 40 -17.08 1.38 2.66
N ASN A 41 -16.32 0.35 3.05
CA ASN A 41 -16.77 -0.67 3.99
C ASN A 41 -16.93 -0.16 5.44
N GLN A 42 -16.50 1.06 5.74
CA GLN A 42 -16.73 1.73 7.03
C GLN A 42 -17.99 2.61 7.01
N GLY A 43 -18.75 2.62 5.90
CA GLY A 43 -19.93 3.47 5.72
C GLY A 43 -19.58 4.97 5.81
N ALA A 44 -20.48 5.77 6.40
CA ALA A 44 -20.30 7.21 6.53
C ALA A 44 -19.01 7.63 7.29
N ALA A 45 -18.51 6.80 8.20
CA ALA A 45 -17.33 7.12 8.99
C ALA A 45 -16.03 7.10 8.17
N GLY A 46 -15.96 6.28 7.12
CA GLY A 46 -14.75 6.07 6.34
C GLY A 46 -14.37 7.20 5.39
N ARG A 47 -15.35 8.04 5.00
CA ARG A 47 -15.16 9.18 4.07
C ARG A 47 -14.58 8.78 2.69
N PRO A 48 -15.19 7.82 1.96
CA PRO A 48 -14.74 7.38 0.64
C PRO A 48 -14.70 8.49 -0.42
N GLU A 49 -15.43 9.59 -0.22
CA GLU A 49 -15.43 10.79 -1.08
C GLU A 49 -14.04 11.45 -1.21
N ARG A 50 -13.13 11.14 -0.28
CA ARG A 50 -11.73 11.58 -0.34
C ARG A 50 -10.90 10.85 -1.41
N ALA A 51 -11.38 9.73 -1.93
CA ALA A 51 -10.65 8.92 -2.89
C ALA A 51 -11.40 8.78 -4.22
N ALA A 52 -12.72 8.79 -4.21
CA ALA A 52 -13.58 8.67 -5.39
C ALA A 52 -14.78 9.63 -5.31
N PRO A 53 -15.38 10.02 -6.45
CA PRO A 53 -16.71 10.65 -6.46
C PRO A 53 -17.77 9.78 -5.78
N ASP A 54 -18.84 10.40 -5.29
CA ASP A 54 -19.95 9.70 -4.65
C ASP A 54 -20.60 8.68 -5.60
N GLU A 55 -20.77 9.04 -6.87
CA GLU A 55 -21.42 8.19 -7.88
C GLU A 55 -20.63 6.89 -8.11
N VAL A 56 -19.31 6.95 -7.97
CA VAL A 56 -18.43 5.78 -8.05
C VAL A 56 -18.61 4.89 -6.83
N SER A 57 -18.77 5.47 -5.65
CA SER A 57 -19.01 4.73 -4.40
C SER A 57 -20.39 4.09 -4.38
N GLU A 58 -21.43 4.83 -4.81
CA GLU A 58 -22.81 4.34 -4.95
C GLU A 58 -22.92 3.18 -5.96
N ALA A 59 -22.11 3.18 -7.02
CA ALA A 59 -22.09 2.10 -8.00
C ALA A 59 -21.50 0.78 -7.45
N VAL A 60 -20.70 0.84 -6.38
CA VAL A 60 -20.14 -0.35 -5.72
C VAL A 60 -21.00 -0.76 -4.54
N LEU A 61 -21.38 0.18 -3.68
CA LEU A 61 -22.19 -0.08 -2.49
C LEU A 61 -23.33 0.94 -2.43
N PRO A 62 -24.49 0.63 -3.04
CA PRO A 62 -25.63 1.55 -3.05
C PRO A 62 -26.10 1.88 -1.64
N GLY A 63 -26.27 3.18 -1.34
CA GLY A 63 -26.70 3.65 -0.03
C GLY A 63 -25.64 3.54 1.06
N TRP A 64 -24.35 3.42 0.72
CA TRP A 64 -23.25 3.24 1.67
C TRP A 64 -23.23 4.21 2.86
N ARG A 65 -23.76 5.43 2.70
CA ARG A 65 -23.84 6.43 3.77
C ARG A 65 -24.75 6.03 4.92
N SER A 66 -25.76 5.21 4.65
CA SER A 66 -26.73 4.73 5.63
C SER A 66 -26.47 3.30 6.10
N LEU A 67 -25.43 2.65 5.57
CA LEU A 67 -25.09 1.28 5.92
C LEU A 67 -24.17 1.22 7.14
N ASP A 68 -24.31 0.15 7.91
CA ASP A 68 -23.39 -0.19 8.97
C ASP A 68 -22.03 -0.63 8.37
N PRO A 69 -20.92 -0.51 9.12
CA PRO A 69 -19.63 -1.04 8.68
C PRO A 69 -19.65 -2.56 8.49
N GLY A 70 -18.92 -3.06 7.49
CA GLY A 70 -18.74 -4.49 7.24
C GLY A 70 -19.70 -5.12 6.24
N GLU A 71 -20.30 -4.34 5.34
CA GLU A 71 -21.16 -4.85 4.27
C GLU A 71 -20.39 -5.52 3.11
N LEU A 72 -19.08 -5.26 3.00
CA LEU A 72 -18.17 -5.95 2.08
C LEU A 72 -17.38 -7.03 2.85
N ASP A 73 -17.66 -8.30 2.55
CA ASP A 73 -17.02 -9.47 3.16
C ASP A 73 -15.64 -9.75 2.55
N VAL A 74 -15.53 -9.57 1.23
CA VAL A 74 -14.28 -9.78 0.50
C VAL A 74 -13.92 -8.48 -0.22
N ILE A 75 -12.68 -8.03 -0.04
CA ILE A 75 -12.10 -6.91 -0.78
C ILE A 75 -10.77 -7.41 -1.36
N GLU A 76 -10.69 -7.44 -2.67
CA GLU A 76 -9.48 -7.82 -3.40
C GLU A 76 -9.14 -6.74 -4.42
N VAL A 77 -7.87 -6.34 -4.42
CA VAL A 77 -7.33 -5.42 -5.41
C VAL A 77 -6.18 -6.12 -6.10
N GLY A 78 -6.20 -6.15 -7.43
CA GLY A 78 -5.14 -6.71 -8.24
C GLY A 78 -4.10 -5.68 -8.63
N ARG A 79 -3.02 -6.15 -9.24
CA ARG A 79 -1.98 -5.25 -9.76
C ARG A 79 -2.53 -4.44 -10.94
N GLY A 80 -2.37 -3.13 -10.86
CA GLY A 80 -2.80 -2.21 -11.89
C GLY A 80 -1.86 -2.17 -13.09
N ARG A 81 -2.37 -1.61 -14.19
CA ARG A 81 -1.61 -1.23 -15.38
C ARG A 81 -1.57 0.28 -15.49
N LEU A 82 -0.37 0.85 -15.52
CA LEU A 82 -0.18 2.26 -15.86
C LEU A 82 -0.55 2.48 -17.33
N LEU A 83 -1.44 3.45 -17.56
CA LEU A 83 -1.74 3.97 -18.89
C LEU A 83 -0.78 5.12 -19.26
N SER A 84 -0.33 5.87 -18.26
CA SER A 84 0.64 6.96 -18.37
C SER A 84 1.27 7.23 -16.99
N ALA A 85 2.13 8.26 -16.88
CA ALA A 85 2.68 8.70 -15.60
C ALA A 85 1.60 9.09 -14.58
N ASP A 86 0.45 9.60 -15.05
CA ASP A 86 -0.60 10.15 -14.21
C ASP A 86 -1.93 9.38 -14.33
N ALA A 87 -1.96 8.21 -14.98
CA ALA A 87 -3.20 7.43 -15.13
C ALA A 87 -2.94 5.93 -15.07
N ALA A 88 -3.84 5.19 -14.42
CA ALA A 88 -3.76 3.74 -14.32
C ALA A 88 -5.15 3.08 -14.32
N GLU A 89 -5.17 1.80 -14.66
CA GLU A 89 -6.31 0.90 -14.50
C GLU A 89 -5.98 -0.14 -13.43
N VAL A 90 -6.85 -0.28 -12.43
CA VAL A 90 -6.64 -1.20 -11.30
C VAL A 90 -7.83 -2.16 -11.20
N PRO A 91 -7.64 -3.47 -11.42
CA PRO A 91 -8.72 -4.43 -11.24
C PRO A 91 -9.03 -4.62 -9.76
N PHE A 92 -10.31 -4.76 -9.41
CA PHE A 92 -10.73 -5.10 -8.07
C PHE A 92 -11.96 -6.01 -8.08
N ARG A 93 -12.11 -6.75 -6.99
CA ARG A 93 -13.25 -7.61 -6.71
C ARG A 93 -13.76 -7.31 -5.31
N VAL A 94 -15.06 -7.17 -5.17
CA VAL A 94 -15.72 -7.17 -3.86
C VAL A 94 -16.79 -8.24 -3.80
N ALA A 95 -16.95 -8.87 -2.65
CA ALA A 95 -18.12 -9.67 -2.32
C ALA A 95 -18.90 -8.96 -1.23
N HIS A 96 -20.18 -8.76 -1.46
CA HIS A 96 -21.12 -8.24 -0.49
C HIS A 96 -21.51 -9.35 0.50
N ARG A 97 -21.98 -8.94 1.67
CA ARG A 97 -22.43 -9.85 2.73
C ARG A 97 -23.61 -10.74 2.33
N ASP A 98 -24.40 -10.30 1.35
CA ASP A 98 -25.49 -11.09 0.77
C ASP A 98 -25.01 -12.14 -0.27
N GLY A 99 -23.69 -12.19 -0.52
CA GLY A 99 -23.05 -13.09 -1.49
C GLY A 99 -22.98 -12.53 -2.91
N ALA A 100 -23.49 -11.33 -3.18
CA ALA A 100 -23.32 -10.70 -4.49
C ALA A 100 -21.85 -10.33 -4.71
N GLU A 101 -21.30 -10.75 -5.86
CA GLU A 101 -19.93 -10.39 -6.25
C GLU A 101 -19.92 -9.30 -7.34
N LEU A 102 -19.00 -8.36 -7.20
CA LEU A 102 -18.73 -7.33 -8.19
C LEU A 102 -17.25 -7.34 -8.57
N VAL A 103 -16.99 -7.60 -9.85
CA VAL A 103 -15.64 -7.47 -10.45
C VAL A 103 -15.65 -6.30 -11.43
N ARG A 104 -14.73 -5.35 -11.23
CA ARG A 104 -14.63 -4.12 -12.04
C ARG A 104 -13.18 -3.64 -12.13
N THR A 105 -12.97 -2.64 -12.99
CA THR A 105 -11.69 -1.95 -13.12
C THR A 105 -11.87 -0.50 -12.67
N ALA A 106 -11.10 -0.06 -11.67
CA ALA A 106 -11.03 1.35 -11.29
C ALA A 106 -10.08 2.10 -12.22
N VAL A 107 -10.56 3.18 -12.83
CA VAL A 107 -9.71 4.11 -13.58
C VAL A 107 -9.27 5.21 -12.62
N VAL A 108 -7.97 5.29 -12.37
CA VAL A 108 -7.38 6.26 -11.44
C VAL A 108 -6.53 7.27 -12.19
N ARG A 109 -6.56 8.52 -11.72
CA ARG A 109 -5.72 9.62 -12.20
C ARG A 109 -4.99 10.28 -11.05
N ARG A 110 -3.74 10.66 -11.29
CA ARG A 110 -2.93 11.43 -10.36
C ARG A 110 -3.36 12.88 -10.36
N ARG A 111 -3.56 13.43 -9.16
CA ARG A 111 -3.86 14.83 -8.87
C ARG A 111 -2.75 15.40 -7.98
N ALA A 112 -2.80 16.70 -7.71
CA ALA A 112 -1.78 17.36 -6.89
C ALA A 112 -1.68 16.78 -5.46
N ASP A 113 -2.78 16.23 -4.96
CA ASP A 113 -2.91 15.61 -3.63
C ASP A 113 -2.75 14.07 -3.62
N GLY A 114 -2.45 13.46 -4.78
CA GLY A 114 -2.23 12.02 -4.92
C GLY A 114 -3.15 11.36 -5.95
N TRP A 115 -3.21 10.03 -5.94
CA TRP A 115 -4.11 9.27 -6.82
C TRP A 115 -5.57 9.43 -6.39
N ARG A 116 -6.46 9.57 -7.39
CA ARG A 116 -7.92 9.67 -7.22
C ARG A 116 -8.60 8.75 -8.24
N ILE A 117 -9.70 8.12 -7.84
CA ILE A 117 -10.52 7.32 -8.75
C ILE A 117 -11.43 8.26 -9.52
N GLU A 118 -11.44 8.18 -10.85
CA GLU A 118 -12.30 9.03 -11.69
C GLU A 118 -13.59 8.32 -12.08
N ARG A 119 -13.51 7.02 -12.40
CA ARG A 119 -14.66 6.23 -12.86
C ARG A 119 -14.40 4.73 -12.72
N LEU A 120 -15.47 3.97 -12.85
CA LEU A 120 -15.42 2.52 -13.00
C LEU A 120 -15.53 2.14 -14.49
N ALA A 121 -14.78 1.13 -14.88
CA ALA A 121 -14.87 0.48 -16.17
C ALA A 121 -15.24 -1.01 -15.98
N PRO A 122 -15.77 -1.67 -17.03
CA PRO A 122 -15.99 -3.11 -16.99
C PRO A 122 -14.73 -3.89 -16.59
N ALA A 123 -14.92 -5.08 -16.02
CA ALA A 123 -13.82 -6.01 -15.77
C ALA A 123 -13.10 -6.33 -17.09
N ARG A 124 -11.78 -6.44 -17.04
CA ARG A 124 -10.96 -6.71 -18.22
C ARG A 124 -10.21 -8.03 -18.06
N ALA A 125 -10.24 -8.88 -19.08
CA ALA A 125 -9.59 -10.20 -19.02
C ALA A 125 -8.05 -10.14 -18.88
N ASP A 126 -7.44 -9.03 -19.30
CA ASP A 126 -6.00 -8.78 -19.18
C ASP A 126 -5.56 -8.22 -17.82
N LEU A 127 -6.52 -7.84 -16.95
CA LEU A 127 -6.26 -7.31 -15.62
C LEU A 127 -7.00 -8.15 -14.58
N ARG A 128 -6.26 -9.02 -13.88
CA ARG A 128 -6.84 -10.00 -12.95
C ARG A 128 -6.57 -9.63 -11.50
N VAL A 129 -7.53 -9.95 -10.65
CA VAL A 129 -7.33 -9.95 -9.19
C VAL A 129 -6.57 -11.21 -8.75
N PRO A 130 -6.01 -11.25 -7.52
CA PRO A 130 -5.20 -12.38 -7.08
C PRO A 130 -5.93 -13.73 -7.10
N SER A 131 -7.22 -13.76 -6.77
CA SER A 131 -8.05 -14.96 -6.78
C SER A 131 -8.24 -15.56 -8.19
N GLU A 132 -8.08 -14.76 -9.24
CA GLU A 132 -8.13 -15.18 -10.65
C GLU A 132 -6.73 -15.53 -11.20
N GLY A 133 -5.72 -15.65 -10.33
CA GLY A 133 -4.33 -15.88 -10.70
C GLY A 133 -3.57 -14.62 -11.12
N GLY A 134 -4.09 -13.43 -10.81
CA GLY A 134 -3.37 -12.17 -11.00
C GLY A 134 -2.19 -12.02 -10.02
N PRO A 135 -1.17 -11.22 -10.36
CA PRO A 135 -0.07 -10.97 -9.43
C PRO A 135 -0.53 -10.14 -8.22
N PRO A 136 -0.02 -10.41 -7.01
CA PRO A 136 -0.34 -9.62 -5.83
C PRO A 136 0.23 -8.20 -5.95
N ILE A 137 -0.41 -7.23 -5.29
CA ILE A 137 0.02 -5.82 -5.29
C ILE A 137 1.37 -5.65 -4.56
N ALA A 138 1.55 -6.36 -3.44
CA ALA A 138 2.74 -6.29 -2.61
C ALA A 138 3.44 -7.65 -2.57
N ALA A 139 4.41 -7.84 -3.46
CA ALA A 139 5.42 -8.89 -3.31
C ALA A 139 6.79 -8.21 -3.14
N ALA A 140 7.28 -8.14 -1.90
CA ALA A 140 8.67 -7.79 -1.67
C ALA A 140 9.52 -8.95 -2.21
N GLY A 141 10.30 -8.70 -3.26
CA GLY A 141 11.22 -9.69 -3.79
C GLY A 141 12.19 -10.18 -2.71
N VAL A 142 12.63 -11.43 -2.81
CA VAL A 142 13.64 -12.04 -1.91
C VAL A 142 14.83 -11.11 -1.59
N PRO A 143 15.38 -10.32 -2.55
CA PRO A 143 16.48 -9.40 -2.24
C PRO A 143 16.16 -8.36 -1.16
N TRP A 144 14.91 -7.89 -1.07
CA TRP A 144 14.50 -6.94 -0.04
C TRP A 144 14.48 -7.57 1.35
N TRP A 145 14.02 -8.82 1.45
CA TRP A 145 14.07 -9.58 2.70
C TRP A 145 15.51 -9.82 3.16
N LEU A 146 16.40 -10.19 2.23
CA LEU A 146 17.82 -10.35 2.53
C LEU A 146 18.47 -9.04 2.95
N GLY A 147 18.13 -7.92 2.29
CA GLY A 147 18.60 -6.59 2.67
C GLY A 147 18.14 -6.19 4.08
N ALA A 148 16.87 -6.43 4.42
CA ALA A 148 16.33 -6.17 5.74
C ALA A 148 17.01 -7.02 6.83
N LEU A 149 17.23 -8.31 6.55
CA LEU A 149 17.96 -9.20 7.46
C LEU A 149 19.41 -8.73 7.69
N ALA A 150 20.11 -8.36 6.61
CA ALA A 150 21.48 -7.85 6.68
C ALA A 150 21.54 -6.55 7.51
N ALA A 151 20.57 -5.64 7.32
CA ALA A 151 20.46 -4.41 8.10
C ALA A 151 20.24 -4.69 9.60
N ALA A 152 19.36 -5.65 9.93
CA ALA A 152 19.11 -6.04 11.31
C ALA A 152 20.36 -6.63 11.99
N VAL A 153 21.09 -7.50 11.29
CA VAL A 153 22.36 -8.06 11.79
C VAL A 153 23.41 -6.96 12.00
N ALA A 154 23.56 -6.06 11.02
CA ALA A 154 24.50 -4.95 11.12
C ALA A 154 24.18 -4.03 12.31
N PHE A 155 22.89 -3.76 12.55
CA PHE A 155 22.45 -2.98 13.70
C PHE A 155 22.76 -3.68 15.03
N GLY A 156 22.48 -4.98 15.15
CA GLY A 156 22.79 -5.76 16.35
C GLY A 156 24.29 -5.79 16.67
N VAL A 157 25.14 -6.06 15.67
CA VAL A 157 26.61 -6.05 15.84
C VAL A 157 27.11 -4.65 16.21
N GLY A 158 26.57 -3.61 15.57
CA GLY A 158 26.92 -2.23 15.87
C GLY A 158 26.58 -1.82 17.31
N ALA A 159 25.40 -2.22 17.79
CA ALA A 159 24.96 -1.96 19.16
C ALA A 159 25.86 -2.66 20.20
N GLU A 160 26.19 -3.94 19.98
CA GLU A 160 27.11 -4.69 20.86
C GLU A 160 28.52 -4.07 20.89
N ALA A 161 29.05 -3.70 19.72
CA ALA A 161 30.36 -3.04 19.63
C ALA A 161 30.37 -1.70 20.39
N LEU A 162 29.30 -0.92 20.27
CA LEU A 162 29.13 0.34 21.01
C LEU A 162 29.10 0.09 22.53
N MET A 163 28.30 -0.87 23.00
CA MET A 163 28.22 -1.23 24.42
C MET A 163 29.56 -1.73 24.96
N ALA A 164 30.30 -2.53 24.18
CA ALA A 164 31.65 -2.97 24.55
C ALA A 164 32.63 -1.80 24.69
N LEU A 165 32.56 -0.81 23.80
CA LEU A 165 33.39 0.40 23.88
C LEU A 165 33.04 1.27 25.09
N VAL A 166 31.75 1.41 25.42
CA VAL A 166 31.30 2.14 26.62
C VAL A 166 31.78 1.44 27.90
N ARG A 167 31.62 0.11 27.99
CA ARG A 167 32.10 -0.69 29.15
C ARG A 167 33.60 -0.58 29.38
N ARG A 168 34.39 -0.40 28.32
CA ARG A 168 35.87 -0.23 28.42
C ARG A 168 36.29 1.20 28.80
N ALA A 169 35.38 2.17 28.70
CA ALA A 169 35.65 3.57 28.99
C ALA A 169 35.14 4.01 30.37
N ALA A 170 34.36 3.15 31.04
CA ALA A 170 33.94 3.27 32.44
C ALA A 170 34.92 2.52 33.34
#